data_AF-A0A955TCR3-F1
#
_entry.id   AF-A0A955TCR3-F1
#
_cell.length_a   1.000
_cell.length_b   1.000
_cell.length_c   1.000
_cell.angle_alpha   90.00
_cell.angle_beta   90.00
_cell.angle_gamma   90.00
#
_symmetry.space_group_name_H-M   'P 1'
#
loop_
_entity.id
_entity.type
_entity.pdbx_description
1 polymer ?
#
loop_
_entity_poly.entity_id
_entity_poly.type
_entity_poly.pdbx_seq_one_letter_code
_entity_poly.pdbx_strand_id
1 'polypeptide(L)' 'MKWSFKIWEYDGVGVYIHATFLLLIAWIGYIYWSESHSLASTLVGIGFILTLFLCVLLHEFGHSIAAKRYGIKTRDITL' A
#
# COMPACT_ATOMS: atom_id res chain seq x y z
N MET A 1 -2.30 -13.35 8.30
CA MET A 1 -0.86 -13.22 8.64
C MET A 1 -0.74 -12.45 9.96
N LYS A 2 0.15 -12.84 10.88
CA LYS A 2 0.22 -12.26 12.25
C LYS A 2 0.65 -10.78 12.29
N TRP A 3 1.12 -10.23 11.16
CA TRP A 3 1.67 -8.87 11.03
C TRP A 3 0.93 -8.01 9.98
N SER A 4 -0.28 -8.43 9.58
CA SER A 4 -1.15 -7.66 8.70
C SER A 4 -2.22 -6.96 9.52
N PHE A 5 -2.34 -5.65 9.35
CA PHE A 5 -3.31 -4.80 10.04
C PHE A 5 -4.39 -4.39 9.05
N LYS A 6 -5.65 -4.61 9.40
CA LYS A 6 -6.78 -4.19 8.57
C LYS A 6 -6.92 -2.67 8.66
N ILE A 7 -6.93 -2.00 7.51
CA ILE A 7 -7.07 -0.54 7.43
C ILE A 7 -8.45 -0.11 6.92
N TRP A 8 -9.07 -0.93 6.07
CA TRP A 8 -10.34 -0.62 5.42
C TRP A 8 -11.08 -1.92 5.07
N GLU A 9 -12.41 -1.87 4.91
CA GLU A 9 -13.18 -2.89 4.19
C GLU A 9 -14.16 -2.23 3.21
N TYR A 10 -14.16 -2.68 1.96
CA TYR A 10 -15.11 -2.23 0.94
C TYR A 10 -15.71 -3.44 0.23
N ASP A 11 -17.04 -3.52 0.17
CA ASP A 11 -17.78 -4.56 -0.56
C ASP A 11 -17.38 -6.00 -0.14
N GLY A 12 -17.07 -6.18 1.15
CA GLY A 12 -16.62 -7.45 1.72
C GLY A 12 -15.16 -7.80 1.45
N VAL A 13 -14.41 -6.94 0.76
CA VAL A 13 -12.97 -7.07 0.53
C VAL A 13 -12.23 -6.27 1.59
N GLY A 14 -11.53 -6.96 2.48
CA GLY A 14 -10.68 -6.31 3.49
C GLY A 14 -9.37 -5.83 2.88
N VAL A 15 -9.00 -4.58 3.15
CA VAL A 15 -7.67 -4.04 2.80
C VAL A 15 -6.79 -4.07 4.03
N TYR A 16 -5.62 -4.66 3.90
CA TYR A 16 -4.64 -4.84 4.97
C TYR A 16 -3.29 -4.22 4.58
N ILE A 17 -2.57 -3.74 5.58
CA ILE A 17 -1.16 -3.36 5.45
C ILE A 17 -0.32 -4.34 6.27
N HIS A 18 0.68 -4.94 5.64
CA HIS A 18 1.69 -5.75 6.31
C HIS A 18 2.77 -4.84 6.91
N ALA A 19 3.33 -5.23 8.05
CA ALA A 19 4.38 -4.44 8.72
C ALA A 19 5.62 -4.16 7.85
N THR A 20 5.92 -5.03 6.86
CA THR A 20 7.01 -4.80 5.91
C THR A 20 6.79 -3.57 5.03
N PHE A 21 5.53 -3.19 4.78
CA PHE A 21 5.22 -1.96 4.06
C PHE A 21 5.65 -0.71 4.85
N LEU A 22 5.40 -0.71 6.17
CA LEU A 22 5.87 0.36 7.05
C LEU A 22 7.41 0.41 7.12
N LEU A 23 8.06 -0.76 7.13
CA LEU A 23 9.52 -0.85 7.06
C LEU A 23 10.05 -0.28 5.74
N LEU A 24 9.38 -0.53 4.61
CA LEU A 24 9.75 0.04 3.32
C LEU A 24 9.64 1.57 3.34
N ILE A 25 8.55 2.14 3.88
CA ILE A 25 8.39 3.60 4.01
C ILE A 25 9.50 4.19 4.88
N ALA A 26 9.79 3.57 6.03
CA ALA A 26 10.86 4.02 6.92
C ALA A 26 12.23 3.95 6.25
N TRP A 27 12.50 2.88 5.49
CA TRP A 27 13.74 2.70 4.75
C TRP A 27 13.92 3.74 3.64
N ILE A 28 12.88 4.00 2.84
CA ILE A 28 12.87 5.07 1.82
C ILE A 28 13.12 6.43 2.49
N GLY A 29 12.40 6.73 3.57
CA GLY A 29 12.59 7.97 4.32
C GLY A 29 14.02 8.13 4.84
N TYR A 30 14.62 7.07 5.37
CA TYR A 30 16.00 7.06 5.82
C TYR A 30 17.00 7.31 4.69
N ILE A 31 16.82 6.69 3.52
CA ILE A 31 17.70 6.93 2.35
C ILE A 31 17.66 8.39 1.93
N TYR A 32 16.45 8.94 1.70
CA TYR A 32 16.31 10.32 1.25
C TYR A 32 16.84 11.33 2.29
N TRP A 33 16.64 11.05 3.58
CA TRP A 33 17.20 11.86 4.65
C TRP A 33 18.73 11.76 4.68
N SER A 34 19.30 10.56 4.59
CA SER A 34 20.74 10.34 4.63
C SER A 34 21.49 11.00 3.48
N GLU A 35 20.87 11.08 2.30
CA GLU A 35 21.49 11.70 1.12
C GLU A 35 21.39 13.23 1.14
N SER A 36 20.22 13.76 1.51
CA SER A 36 19.92 15.19 1.32
C SER A 36 19.93 16.00 2.62
N HIS A 37 19.74 15.35 3.77
CA HIS A 37 19.42 15.97 5.07
C HIS A 37 18.28 16.99 4.98
N SER A 38 17.41 16.84 3.97
CA SER A 38 16.32 17.74 3.64
C SER A 38 14.99 17.07 3.95
N LEU A 39 14.19 17.75 4.79
CA LEU A 39 12.84 17.30 5.09
C LEU A 39 11.98 17.28 3.81
N ALA A 40 12.15 18.26 2.92
CA ALA A 40 11.40 18.35 1.68
C ALA A 40 11.66 17.14 0.78
N SER A 41 12.94 16.79 0.55
CA SER A 41 13.29 15.63 -0.27
C SER A 41 12.79 14.32 0.34
N THR A 42 12.85 14.19 1.66
CA THR A 42 12.34 13.01 2.40
C THR A 42 10.83 12.85 2.20
N LEU A 43 10.07 13.94 2.33
CA LEU A 43 8.62 13.93 2.11
C LEU A 43 8.26 13.62 0.65
N VAL A 44 9.06 14.07 -0.32
CA VAL A 44 8.87 13.71 -1.73
C VAL A 44 9.07 12.21 -1.94
N GLY A 45 10.12 11.60 -1.39
CA GLY A 45 10.36 10.15 -1.49
C GLY A 45 9.24 9.32 -0.84
N ILE A 46 8.80 9.71 0.35
CA ILE A 46 7.66 9.07 1.04
C ILE A 46 6.36 9.26 0.25
N GLY A 47 6.09 10.47 -0.25
CA GLY A 47 4.92 10.76 -1.06
C GLY A 47 4.90 9.95 -2.36
N PHE A 48 6.06 9.78 -2.99
CA PHE A 48 6.22 8.96 -4.19
C PHE A 48 5.87 7.50 -3.93
N ILE A 49 6.44 6.86 -2.90
CA ILE A 49 6.17 5.44 -2.62
C ILE A 49 4.71 5.21 -2.21
N LEU A 50 4.11 6.13 -1.44
CA LEU A 50 2.69 6.07 -1.11
C LEU A 50 1.80 6.19 -2.35
N THR A 51 2.13 7.08 -3.28
CA THR A 51 1.38 7.25 -4.52
C THR A 51 1.51 6.02 -5.42
N LEU A 52 2.70 5.42 -5.51
CA LEU A 52 2.93 4.19 -6.27
C LEU A 52 2.07 3.05 -5.71
N PHE A 53 2.07 2.85 -4.40
CA PHE A 53 1.27 1.79 -3.78
C PHE A 53 -0.23 2.08 -3.81
N LEU A 54 -0.63 3.36 -3.83
CA LEU A 54 -2.02 3.72 -4.12
C LEU A 54 -2.41 3.25 -5.54
N CYS A 55 -1.54 3.42 -6.54
CA CYS A 55 -1.80 2.88 -7.89
C CYS A 55 -1.90 1.35 -7.89
N VAL A 56 -1.04 0.65 -7.14
CA VAL A 56 -1.11 -0.82 -6.99
C VAL A 56 -2.42 -1.22 -6.32
N LEU A 57 -2.82 -0.55 -5.24
CA LEU A 57 -4.09 -0.80 -4.56
C LEU A 57 -5.28 -0.63 -5.51
N LEU A 58 -5.30 0.44 -6.31
CA LEU A 58 -6.33 0.68 -7.31
C LEU A 58 -6.31 -0.38 -8.43
N HIS A 59 -5.14 -0.86 -8.83
CA HIS A 59 -4.98 -1.95 -9.78
C HIS A 59 -5.58 -3.26 -9.26
N GLU A 60 -5.30 -3.61 -8.01
CA GLU A 60 -5.88 -4.79 -7.34
C GLU A 60 -7.40 -4.66 -7.16
N PHE A 61 -7.90 -3.46 -6.88
CA PHE A 61 -9.35 -3.21 -6.92
C PHE A 61 -9.93 -3.43 -8.32
N GLY A 62 -9.22 -3.05 -9.37
CA GLY A 62 -9.59 -3.37 -10.76
C GLY A 62 -9.77 -4.87 -10.99
N HIS A 63 -8.83 -5.69 -10.51
CA HIS A 63 -8.95 -7.15 -10.55
C HIS A 63 -10.15 -7.65 -9.76
N SER A 64 -10.35 -7.14 -8.54
CA SER A 64 -11.47 -7.52 -7.69
C SER A 64 -12.83 -7.20 -8.33
N ILE A 65 -12.97 -6.00 -8.91
CA ILE A 65 -14.19 -5.58 -9.61
C ILE A 65 -14.42 -6.46 -10.85
N ALA A 66 -13.36 -6.78 -11.61
CA ALA A 66 -13.46 -7.68 -12.76
C ALA A 66 -13.89 -9.09 -12.32
N ALA A 67 -13.25 -9.65 -11.30
CA ALA A 67 -13.59 -10.96 -10.72
C ALA A 67 -15.04 -11.02 -10.24
N LYS A 68 -15.55 -9.94 -9.63
CA LYS A 68 -16.95 -9.84 -9.18
C LYS A 68 -17.94 -10.01 -10.34
N ARG A 69 -17.63 -9.51 -11.54
CA ARG A 69 -18.49 -9.71 -12.73
C ARG A 69 -18.59 -11.17 -13.15
N TYR A 70 -17.60 -11.98 -12.83
CA TYR A 70 -17.58 -13.43 -13.06
C TYR A 70 -18.05 -14.25 -11.84
N GLY A 71 -18.59 -13.59 -10.80
CA GLY A 71 -19.07 -14.26 -9.59
C GLY A 71 -17.98 -14.75 -8.65
N ILE A 72 -16.71 -14.38 -8.88
CA ILE A 72 -15.58 -14.76 -8.04
C ILE A 72 -15.42 -13.73 -6.92
N LYS A 73 -15.40 -14.19 -5.67
CA LYS A 73 -15.20 -13.33 -4.50
C LYS A 73 -13.72 -13.20 -4.15
N THR A 74 -13.21 -11.98 -4.22
CA THR A 74 -11.93 -11.60 -3.60
C THR A 74 -12.11 -11.56 -2.08
N ARG A 75 -11.22 -12.20 -1.32
CA ARG A 75 -11.32 -12.24 0.15
C ARG A 75 -10.64 -11.03 0.81
N ASP A 76 -9.44 -10.70 0.34
CA ASP A 76 -8.58 -9.70 0.95
C ASP A 76 -7.57 -9.14 -0.06
N ILE A 77 -7.23 -7.87 0.12
CA ILE A 77 -6.11 -7.19 -0.55
C ILE A 77 -5.11 -6.83 0.55
N THR A 78 -3.86 -7.25 0.41
CA THR A 78 -2.79 -6.91 1.36
C THR A 78 -1.68 -6.17 0.64
N LEU A 79 -1.27 -5.02 1.20
CA LEU A 79 -0.11 -4.24 0.79
C LEU A 79 1.09 -4.51 1.71
#